data_AF-A0A2U2SQA5-F1
#
_entry.id   AF-A0A2U2SQA5-F1
#
_cell.length_a   1.000
_cell.length_b   1.000
_cell.length_c   1.000
_cell.angle_alpha   90.00
_cell.angle_beta   90.00
_cell.angle_gamma   90.00
#
_symmetry.space_group_name_H-M   'P 1'
#
loop_
_entity.id
_entity.type
_entity.pdbx_description
1 polymer ?
#
loop_
_entity_poly.entity_id
_entity_poly.type
_entity_poly.pdbx_seq_one_letter_code
_entity_poly.pdbx_strand_id
1 'polypeptide(L)'
;MITPELFDHLVELAALELSPPEAEYLRQQLNQQLKALQELVAIPVQASIPPALHGVSYTAEIRPPIREDEWIPSPYAEAILNQAPEVDERYIVVPDIPHQDLE
;
A
#
# COMPACT_ATOMS: atom_id res chain seq x y z
N MET A 1 5.12 9.97 -20.72
CA MET A 1 3.67 9.70 -20.55
C MET A 1 3.51 8.22 -20.40
N ILE A 2 2.59 7.77 -19.55
CA ILE A 2 2.32 6.34 -19.30
C ILE A 2 1.58 5.75 -20.50
N THR A 3 2.10 4.64 -21.02
CA THR A 3 1.47 3.85 -22.09
C THR A 3 0.37 2.96 -21.53
N PRO A 4 -0.57 2.46 -22.35
CA PRO A 4 -1.59 1.51 -21.89
C PRO A 4 -0.98 0.29 -21.19
N GLU A 5 0.08 -0.30 -21.76
CA GLU A 5 0.71 -1.52 -21.22
C GLU A 5 1.33 -1.29 -19.84
N LEU A 6 1.97 -0.12 -19.65
CA LEU A 6 2.50 0.26 -18.34
C LEU A 6 1.37 0.54 -17.35
N PHE A 7 0.27 1.14 -17.80
CA PHE A 7 -0.88 1.39 -16.95
C PHE A 7 -1.54 0.09 -16.49
N ASP A 8 -1.74 -0.86 -17.40
CA ASP A 8 -2.33 -2.17 -17.10
C ASP A 8 -1.48 -2.93 -16.06
N HIS A 9 -0.15 -2.86 -16.18
CA HIS A 9 0.74 -3.44 -15.18
C HIS A 9 0.63 -2.76 -13.80
N LEU A 10 0.47 -1.44 -13.75
CA LEU A 10 0.25 -0.73 -12.49
C LEU A 10 -1.10 -1.09 -11.84
N VAL A 11 -2.13 -1.30 -12.67
CA VAL A 11 -3.47 -1.73 -12.23
C VAL A 11 -3.43 -3.15 -11.65
N GLU A 12 -2.69 -4.05 -12.29
CA GLU A 12 -2.44 -5.42 -11.80
C GLU A 12 -1.72 -5.40 -10.44
N LEU A 13 -0.64 -4.64 -10.31
CA LEU A 13 0.10 -4.50 -9.04
C LEU A 13 -0.76 -3.92 -7.91
N ALA A 14 -1.73 -3.06 -8.26
CA ALA A 14 -2.66 -2.47 -7.30
C ALA A 14 -3.86 -3.36 -6.96
N ALA A 15 -3.96 -4.55 -7.58
CA ALA A 15 -5.10 -5.46 -7.45
C ALA A 15 -6.45 -4.77 -7.75
N LEU A 16 -6.48 -3.91 -8.77
CA LEU A 16 -7.68 -3.21 -9.22
C LEU A 16 -8.25 -3.91 -10.46
N GLU A 17 -9.55 -4.19 -10.44
CA GLU A 17 -10.29 -4.60 -11.64
C GLU A 17 -11.00 -3.38 -12.23
N LEU A 18 -10.63 -3.00 -13.45
CA LEU A 18 -11.17 -1.83 -14.14
C LEU A 18 -11.81 -2.24 -15.46
N SER A 19 -12.95 -1.63 -15.78
CA SER A 19 -13.50 -1.74 -17.12
C SER A 19 -12.64 -0.95 -18.13
N PRO A 20 -12.68 -1.28 -19.44
CA PRO A 20 -11.94 -0.54 -20.46
C PRO A 20 -12.16 0.99 -20.45
N PRO A 21 -13.39 1.53 -20.29
CA PRO A 21 -13.56 2.99 -20.22
C PRO A 21 -12.97 3.61 -18.95
N GLU A 22 -13.00 2.92 -17.81
CA GLU A 22 -12.39 3.39 -16.56
C GLU A 22 -10.87 3.41 -16.67
N ALA A 23 -10.28 2.35 -17.24
CA ALA A 23 -8.85 2.26 -17.46
C ALA A 23 -8.34 3.40 -18.34
N GLU A 24 -9.01 3.67 -19.48
CA GLU A 24 -8.61 4.77 -20.35
C GLU A 24 -8.78 6.15 -19.68
N TYR A 25 -9.89 6.34 -18.96
CA TYR A 25 -10.12 7.57 -18.20
C TYR A 25 -9.02 7.82 -17.15
N LEU A 26 -8.73 6.82 -16.31
CA LEU A 26 -7.74 6.92 -15.23
C LEU A 26 -6.32 7.07 -15.80
N ARG A 27 -5.99 6.38 -16.89
CA ARG A 27 -4.71 6.55 -17.57
C ARG A 27 -4.53 7.99 -18.08
N GLN A 28 -5.57 8.62 -18.59
CA GLN A 28 -5.53 10.03 -18.99
C GLN A 28 -5.36 10.95 -17.78
N GLN A 29 -6.09 10.72 -16.68
CA GLN A 29 -5.97 11.52 -15.45
C GLN A 29 -4.58 11.41 -14.83
N LEU A 30 -4.02 10.20 -14.73
CA LEU A 30 -2.68 9.98 -14.19
C LEU A 30 -1.62 10.68 -15.04
N ASN A 31 -1.78 10.66 -16.36
CA ASN A 31 -0.94 11.39 -17.29
C ASN A 31 -1.03 12.92 -17.12
N GLN A 32 -2.18 13.47 -16.74
CA GLN A 32 -2.33 14.89 -16.39
C GLN A 32 -1.63 15.20 -15.06
N GLN A 33 -1.79 14.34 -14.05
CA GLN A 33 -1.11 14.49 -12.76
C GLN A 33 0.42 14.44 -12.89
N LEU A 34 0.96 13.56 -13.73
CA LEU A 34 2.40 13.48 -14.00
C LEU A 34 2.96 14.78 -14.59
N LYS A 35 2.19 15.50 -15.42
CA LYS A 35 2.62 16.80 -15.94
C LYS A 35 2.77 17.82 -14.81
N ALA A 36 1.81 17.87 -13.88
CA ALA A 36 1.90 18.73 -12.70
C ALA A 36 3.10 18.35 -11.80
N LEU A 37 3.40 17.06 -11.65
CA LEU A 37 4.56 16.59 -10.88
C LEU A 37 5.90 17.00 -11.50
N GLN A 38 6.00 17.11 -12.83
CA GLN A 38 7.24 17.56 -13.48
C GLN A 38 7.63 18.99 -13.07
N GLU A 39 6.65 19.85 -12.77
CA GLU A 39 6.91 21.20 -12.25
C GLU A 39 7.58 21.15 -10.87
N LEU A 40 7.16 20.22 -10.00
CA LEU A 40 7.78 20.02 -8.69
C LEU A 40 9.19 19.45 -8.79
N VAL A 41 9.43 18.50 -9.70
CA VAL A 41 10.76 17.90 -9.92
C VAL A 41 11.77 18.93 -10.46
N ALA A 42 11.30 19.95 -11.18
CA ALA A 42 12.16 21.02 -11.69
C ALA A 42 12.73 21.92 -10.57
N ILE A 43 12.17 21.87 -9.35
CA ILE A 43 12.68 22.61 -8.20
C ILE A 43 13.97 21.95 -7.71
N PRO A 44 15.13 22.62 -7.78
CA PRO A 44 16.39 22.02 -7.38
C PRO A 44 16.43 21.77 -5.88
N VAL A 45 16.65 20.52 -5.49
CA VAL A 45 16.94 20.11 -4.11
C VAL A 45 18.42 19.77 -4.01
N GLN A 46 19.11 20.31 -3.01
CA GLN A 46 20.52 19.98 -2.79
C GLN A 46 20.66 18.51 -2.42
N ALA A 47 21.59 17.80 -3.07
CA ALA A 47 21.80 16.36 -2.83
C ALA A 47 22.19 16.01 -1.38
N SER A 48 22.68 16.99 -0.61
CA SER A 48 23.00 16.85 0.81
C SER A 48 21.78 16.90 1.73
N ILE A 49 20.61 17.29 1.23
CA ILE A 49 19.38 17.34 2.02
C ILE A 49 18.85 15.90 2.15
N PRO A 50 18.80 15.33 3.36
CA PRO A 50 18.23 14.01 3.56
C PRO A 50 16.71 14.04 3.33
N PRO A 51 16.10 12.91 2.95
CA PRO A 51 14.65 12.82 2.86
C PRO A 51 14.01 13.06 4.23
N ALA A 52 12.86 13.73 4.23
CA ALA A 52 12.06 13.92 5.44
C ALA A 52 11.32 12.61 5.79
N LEU A 53 11.99 11.70 6.49
CA LEU A 53 11.44 10.40 6.90
C LEU A 53 10.28 10.54 7.89
N HIS A 54 10.36 11.55 8.76
CA HIS A 54 9.37 11.84 9.79
C HIS A 54 9.13 13.34 9.84
N GLY A 55 7.90 13.74 10.16
CA GLY A 55 7.54 15.16 10.35
C GLY A 55 8.13 15.78 11.63
N VAL A 56 8.68 14.96 12.52
CA VAL A 56 9.32 15.38 13.79
C VAL A 56 10.60 14.58 14.02
N SER A 57 11.52 15.14 14.78
CA SER A 57 12.71 14.41 15.22
C SER A 57 12.35 13.46 16.38
N TYR A 58 12.88 12.24 16.40
CA TYR A 58 12.77 11.33 17.56
C TYR A 58 14.04 11.40 18.39
N THR A 59 14.17 12.45 19.21
CA THR A 59 15.33 12.58 20.10
C THR A 59 15.29 11.56 21.24
N ALA A 60 16.40 11.40 21.97
CA ALA A 60 16.46 10.46 23.08
C ALA A 60 15.43 10.76 24.19
N GLU A 61 15.05 12.03 24.34
CA GLU A 61 14.11 12.54 25.34
C GLU A 61 12.64 12.28 24.97
N ILE A 62 12.32 12.16 23.68
CA ILE A 62 10.93 12.03 23.20
C ILE A 62 10.65 10.72 22.46
N ARG A 63 11.68 9.90 22.22
CA ARG A 63 11.46 8.58 21.63
C ARG A 63 10.72 7.68 22.62
N PRO A 64 9.72 6.91 22.17
CA PRO A 64 9.09 5.91 23.01
C PRO A 64 10.12 4.82 23.41
N PRO A 65 9.95 4.17 24.58
CA PRO A 65 10.76 3.03 24.94
C PRO A 65 10.53 1.86 23.98
N ILE A 66 11.49 0.93 23.95
CA ILE A 66 11.32 -0.33 23.22
C ILE A 66 10.19 -1.11 23.91
N ARG A 67 9.33 -1.75 23.11
CA ARG A 67 8.30 -2.65 23.62
C ARG A 67 8.97 -3.90 24.21
N GLU A 68 8.67 -4.20 25.47
CA GLU A 68 9.13 -5.42 26.15
C GLU A 68 8.55 -6.69 25.52
N ASP A 69 9.29 -7.80 25.64
CA ASP A 69 8.87 -9.11 25.13
C ASP A 69 7.92 -9.83 26.10
N GLU A 70 6.81 -9.17 26.42
CA GLU A 70 5.75 -9.72 27.25
C GLU A 70 4.65 -10.31 26.38
N TRP A 71 4.28 -11.57 26.65
CA TRP A 71 3.15 -12.19 25.99
C TRP A 71 1.84 -11.69 26.59
N ILE A 72 1.01 -11.06 25.75
CA ILE A 72 -0.31 -10.54 26.12
C ILE A 72 -1.34 -11.18 25.19
N PRO A 73 -2.30 -11.98 25.71
CA PRO A 73 -3.39 -12.51 24.90
C PRO A 73 -4.23 -11.41 24.26
N SER A 74 -4.51 -11.51 22.95
CA SER A 74 -5.38 -10.56 22.26
C SER A 74 -6.84 -10.73 22.71
N PRO A 75 -7.50 -9.69 23.25
CA PRO A 75 -8.90 -9.77 23.64
C PRO A 75 -9.87 -9.63 22.46
N TYR A 76 -9.34 -9.39 21.24
CA TYR A 76 -10.14 -8.99 20.08
C TYR A 76 -10.44 -10.13 19.10
N ALA A 77 -10.11 -11.38 19.42
CA ALA A 77 -10.25 -12.49 18.48
C ALA A 77 -11.68 -12.60 17.90
N GLU A 78 -12.71 -12.59 18.76
CA GLU A 78 -14.11 -12.62 18.32
C GLU A 78 -14.51 -11.35 17.55
N ALA A 79 -14.06 -10.19 18.00
CA ALA A 79 -14.38 -8.92 17.36
C ALA A 79 -13.77 -8.81 15.95
N ILE A 80 -12.61 -9.43 15.73
CA ILE A 80 -11.97 -9.53 14.41
C ILE A 80 -12.75 -10.50 13.52
N LEU A 81 -13.09 -11.69 14.01
CA LEU A 81 -13.84 -12.68 13.24
C LEU A 81 -15.22 -12.15 12.82
N ASN A 82 -15.89 -11.40 13.67
CA ASN A 82 -17.19 -10.78 13.37
C ASN A 82 -17.13 -9.70 12.27
N GLN A 83 -15.94 -9.24 11.86
CA GLN A 83 -15.76 -8.31 10.74
C GLN A 83 -15.48 -9.01 9.41
N ALA A 84 -15.19 -10.32 9.42
CA ALA A 84 -14.89 -11.06 8.22
C ALA A 84 -16.17 -11.34 7.40
N PRO A 85 -16.13 -11.24 6.06
CA PRO A 85 -17.28 -11.55 5.21
C PRO A 85 -17.79 -12.98 5.36
N GLU A 86 -16.87 -13.93 5.56
CA GLU A 86 -17.16 -15.35 5.70
C GLU A 86 -16.18 -15.98 6.70
N VAL A 87 -16.70 -16.80 7.60
CA VAL A 87 -15.95 -17.51 8.63
C VAL A 87 -16.46 -18.94 8.71
N ASP A 88 -15.55 -19.90 8.74
CA ASP A 88 -15.84 -21.31 9.07
C ASP A 88 -15.05 -21.71 10.31
N GLU A 89 -15.76 -22.21 11.32
CA GLU A 89 -15.30 -22.40 12.69
C GLU A 89 -14.66 -21.13 13.30
N ARG A 90 -13.37 -20.90 13.02
CA ARG A 90 -12.58 -19.73 13.44
C ARG A 90 -11.57 -19.29 12.38
N TYR A 91 -11.77 -19.71 11.14
CA TYR A 91 -10.92 -19.37 10.00
C TYR A 91 -11.65 -18.40 9.07
N ILE A 92 -10.93 -17.41 8.57
CA ILE A 92 -11.45 -16.52 7.52
C ILE A 92 -11.41 -17.29 6.22
N VAL A 93 -12.57 -17.45 5.59
CA VAL A 93 -12.69 -18.20 4.34
C VAL A 93 -12.30 -17.29 3.17
N VAL A 94 -11.42 -17.78 2.32
CA VAL A 94 -10.99 -17.12 1.08
C VAL A 94 -11.01 -18.12 -0.08
N PRO A 95 -11.15 -17.67 -1.33
CA PRO A 95 -10.98 -18.55 -2.49
C PRO A 95 -9.63 -19.25 -2.48
N ASP A 96 -9.60 -20.50 -2.95
CA ASP A 96 -8.37 -21.28 -3.03
C ASP A 96 -7.36 -20.60 -3.95
N ILE A 97 -6.10 -20.59 -3.52
CA ILE A 97 -5.01 -19.96 -4.27
C ILE A 97 -4.29 -21.07 -5.04
N PRO A 98 -4.16 -20.96 -6.37
CA PRO A 98 -3.37 -21.92 -7.13
C PRO A 98 -1.93 -21.92 -6.60
N HIS A 99 -1.49 -23.06 -6.10
CA HIS A 99 -0.11 -23.29 -5.66
C HIS A 99 0.62 -24.10 -6.72
N GLN A 100 1.93 -23.85 -6.83
CA GLN A 100 2.83 -24.70 -7.60
C GLN A 100 3.59 -25.56 -6.60
N ASP A 101 3.40 -26.88 -6.66
CA ASP A 101 4.22 -27.81 -5.90
C ASP A 101 5.67 -27.72 -6.40
N LEU A 102 6.60 -27.55 -5.46
CA LEU A 102 8.03 -27.64 -5.75
C LEU A 102 8.44 -29.11 -5.66
N GLU A 103 8.81 -29.70 -6.80
CA GLU A 103 9.47 -31.03 -6.87
C GLU A 103 10.93 -30.97 -6.39
#